data_AF-A0A9E3LN94-F1
#
_entry.id   AF-A0A9E3LN94-F1
#
_cell.length_a   1.000
_cell.length_b   1.000
_cell.length_c   1.000
_cell.angle_alpha   90.00
_cell.angle_beta   90.00
_cell.angle_gamma   90.00
#
_symmetry.space_group_name_H-M   'P 1'
#
loop_
_entity.id
_entity.type
_entity.pdbx_description
1 polymer ?
#
loop_
_entity_poly.entity_id
_entity_poly.type
_entity_poly.pdbx_seq_one_letter_code
_entity_poly.pdbx_strand_id
1 'polypeptide(L)'
;MTETEKVRENRLRRMAQRQLLRLEKSRTRDPRGAMYGCYRLVDDCNVVVEGAGTCAFDATLDQIERFLMDDTRGRYQKDQDGLMRWRTPSAGEATP
;
A
#
# COMPACT_ATOMS: atom_id res chain seq x y z
N MET A 1 -20.17 -3.77 5.61
CA MET A 1 -19.34 -2.57 5.74
C MET A 1 -20.23 -1.46 6.22
N THR A 2 -19.91 -0.88 7.37
CA THR A 2 -20.64 0.23 7.96
C THR A 2 -20.41 1.52 7.17
N GLU A 3 -21.28 2.51 7.36
CA GLU A 3 -21.11 3.84 6.73
C GLU A 3 -19.78 4.48 7.14
N THR A 4 -19.41 4.37 8.41
CA THR A 4 -18.14 4.86 8.97
C THR A 4 -16.92 4.22 8.30
N GLU A 5 -16.93 2.90 8.10
CA GLU A 5 -15.86 2.23 7.37
C GLU A 5 -15.76 2.73 5.93
N LYS A 6 -16.91 2.97 5.27
CA LYS A 6 -16.94 3.45 3.88
C LYS A 6 -16.36 4.86 3.75
N VAL A 7 -16.68 5.74 4.71
CA VAL A 7 -16.07 7.08 4.81
C VAL A 7 -14.57 6.96 5.03
N ARG A 8 -14.13 6.06 5.93
CA ARG A 8 -12.71 5.80 6.19
C ARG A 8 -11.97 5.30 4.95
N GLU A 9 -12.52 4.31 4.25
CA GLU A 9 -11.94 3.79 3.00
C GLU A 9 -11.79 4.90 1.95
N ASN A 10 -12.82 5.73 1.76
CA ASN A 10 -12.75 6.86 0.83
C ASN A 10 -11.69 7.90 1.22
N ARG A 11 -11.52 8.17 2.52
CA ARG A 11 -10.44 9.04 3.00
C ARG A 11 -9.07 8.45 2.65
N LEU A 12 -8.86 7.16 2.91
CA LEU A 12 -7.59 6.48 2.60
C LEU A 12 -7.31 6.39 1.10
N ARG A 13 -8.34 6.16 0.26
CA ARG A 13 -8.20 6.24 -1.20
C ARG A 13 -7.67 7.59 -1.67
N ARG A 14 -8.19 8.69 -1.12
CA ARG A 14 -7.72 10.04 -1.45
C ARG A 14 -6.30 10.29 -0.92
N MET A 15 -5.95 9.77 0.26
CA MET A 15 -4.59 9.86 0.81
C MET A 15 -3.58 9.11 -0.06
N ALA A 16 -3.92 7.89 -0.48
CA ALA A 16 -3.10 7.08 -1.39
C ALA A 16 -2.89 7.79 -2.73
N GLN A 17 -3.95 8.32 -3.34
CA GLN A 17 -3.87 9.02 -4.63
C GLN A 17 -2.93 10.24 -4.58
N ARG A 18 -2.93 11.00 -3.48
CA ARG A 18 -2.00 12.12 -3.28
C ARG A 18 -0.53 11.69 -3.19
N GLN A 19 -0.29 10.43 -2.85
CA GLN A 19 1.02 9.81 -2.74
C GLN A 19 1.37 8.96 -3.98
N LEU A 20 0.61 9.11 -5.08
CA LEU A 20 0.76 8.30 -6.31
C LEU A 20 0.56 6.79 -6.09
N LEU A 21 -0.23 6.43 -5.08
CA LEU A 21 -0.61 5.06 -4.77
C LEU A 21 -2.10 4.82 -5.05
N ARG A 22 -2.45 3.57 -5.31
CA ARG A 22 -3.84 3.11 -5.47
C ARG A 22 -4.17 2.09 -4.38
N LEU A 23 -5.19 2.41 -3.57
CA LEU A 23 -5.79 1.47 -2.64
C LEU A 23 -6.74 0.53 -3.39
N GLU A 24 -6.48 -0.77 -3.33
CA GLU A 24 -7.33 -1.79 -3.90
C GLU A 24 -7.96 -2.66 -2.81
N LYS A 25 -9.18 -3.11 -3.07
CA LYS A 25 -9.93 -4.00 -2.18
C LYS A 25 -10.12 -5.34 -2.89
N SER A 26 -9.99 -6.43 -2.15
CA SER A 26 -10.30 -7.76 -2.64
C SER A 26 -11.74 -7.84 -3.15
N ARG A 27 -11.94 -8.51 -4.29
CA ARG A 27 -13.26 -8.74 -4.90
C ARG A 27 -14.00 -9.94 -4.29
N THR A 28 -13.37 -10.63 -3.34
CA THR A 28 -13.92 -11.84 -2.71
C THR A 28 -15.25 -11.52 -2.03
N ARG A 29 -16.31 -12.25 -2.41
CA ARG A 29 -17.65 -12.07 -1.86
C ARG A 29 -17.96 -13.04 -0.73
N ASP A 30 -17.26 -14.18 -0.69
CA ASP A 30 -17.42 -15.18 0.35
C ASP A 30 -16.81 -14.66 1.66
N PRO A 31 -17.61 -14.47 2.73
CA PRO A 31 -17.11 -14.05 4.03
C PRO A 31 -16.08 -15.01 4.65
N ARG A 32 -16.06 -16.28 4.22
CA ARG A 32 -15.08 -17.29 4.65
C ARG A 32 -13.82 -17.32 3.79
N GLY A 33 -13.80 -16.58 2.69
CA GLY A 33 -12.63 -16.48 1.83
C GLY A 33 -11.50 -15.77 2.55
N ALA A 34 -10.27 -16.30 2.42
CA ALA A 34 -9.08 -15.78 3.09
C ALA A 34 -8.80 -14.29 2.83
N MET A 35 -9.36 -13.74 1.74
CA MET A 35 -9.14 -12.37 1.29
C MET A 35 -10.39 -11.50 1.45
N TYR A 36 -11.44 -11.99 2.13
CA TYR A 36 -12.65 -11.20 2.33
C TYR A 36 -12.36 -9.99 3.22
N GLY A 37 -12.65 -8.79 2.72
CA GLY A 37 -12.39 -7.56 3.45
C GLY A 37 -10.92 -7.13 3.50
N CYS A 38 -10.02 -7.81 2.76
CA CYS A 38 -8.61 -7.43 2.68
C CYS A 38 -8.35 -6.36 1.60
N TYR A 39 -7.27 -5.61 1.80
CA TYR A 39 -6.82 -4.51 0.97
C TYR A 39 -5.35 -4.67 0.59
N ARG A 40 -4.91 -3.84 -0.36
CA ARG A 40 -3.50 -3.65 -0.72
C ARG A 40 -3.28 -2.24 -1.28
N LEU A 41 -2.04 -1.76 -1.21
CA LEU A 41 -1.59 -0.57 -1.94
C LEU A 41 -0.71 -0.99 -3.10
N VAL A 42 -0.96 -0.39 -4.26
CA VAL A 42 -0.10 -0.54 -5.44
C VAL A 42 0.36 0.83 -5.93
N ASP A 43 1.55 0.88 -6.53
CA ASP A 43 2.04 2.08 -7.22
C ASP A 43 1.53 2.16 -8.67
N ASP A 44 2.02 3.14 -9.42
CA ASP A 44 1.70 3.36 -10.84
C ASP A 44 2.22 2.24 -11.76
N CYS A 45 3.29 1.57 -11.34
CA CYS A 45 3.88 0.41 -12.00
C CYS A 45 3.14 -0.90 -11.67
N ASN A 46 2.07 -0.84 -10.88
CA ASN A 46 1.31 -1.98 -10.33
C ASN A 46 2.15 -2.89 -9.41
N VAL A 47 3.23 -2.37 -8.82
CA VAL A 47 3.98 -3.05 -7.78
C VAL A 47 3.22 -2.92 -6.46
N VAL A 48 3.09 -4.02 -5.72
CA VAL A 48 2.44 -4.01 -4.41
C VAL A 48 3.40 -3.41 -3.39
N VAL A 49 2.97 -2.32 -2.79
CA VAL A 49 3.72 -1.53 -1.81
C VAL A 49 3.39 -1.99 -0.39
N GLU A 50 2.14 -2.36 -0.14
CA GLU A 50 1.65 -2.85 1.16
C GLU A 50 0.53 -3.85 0.93
N GLY A 51 0.41 -4.86 1.80
CA GLY A 51 -0.58 -5.94 1.65
C GLY A 51 -0.16 -7.05 0.69
N ALA A 52 1.14 -7.14 0.37
CA ALA A 52 1.78 -8.33 -0.20
C ALA A 52 2.22 -9.24 0.95
N GLY A 53 1.32 -10.13 1.38
CA GLY A 53 1.62 -11.11 2.42
C GLY A 53 1.40 -12.53 1.91
N THR A 54 0.75 -13.36 2.71
CA THR A 54 0.50 -14.77 2.34
C THR A 54 -0.46 -14.89 1.16
N CYS A 55 -1.28 -13.86 0.95
CA CYS A 55 -2.25 -13.75 -0.14
C CYS A 55 -2.04 -12.44 -0.92
N ALA A 56 -2.66 -12.35 -2.11
CA ALA A 56 -2.54 -11.15 -2.97
C ALA A 56 -3.18 -9.87 -2.38
N PHE A 57 -3.96 -10.00 -1.30
CA PHE A 57 -4.55 -8.93 -0.51
C PHE A 57 -4.48 -9.38 0.96
N ASP A 58 -3.60 -8.78 1.74
CA ASP A 58 -3.32 -9.22 3.12
C ASP A 58 -3.28 -8.06 4.13
N ALA A 59 -3.72 -6.86 3.73
CA ALA A 59 -3.75 -5.68 4.61
C ALA A 59 -5.17 -5.32 5.07
N THR A 60 -5.28 -4.79 6.28
CA THR A 60 -6.48 -4.16 6.85
C THR A 60 -6.47 -2.65 6.59
N LEU A 61 -7.62 -1.97 6.76
CA LEU A 61 -7.66 -0.50 6.68
C LEU A 61 -6.75 0.17 7.73
N ASP A 62 -6.55 -0.44 8.90
CA ASP A 62 -5.64 0.07 9.93
C ASP A 62 -4.18 0.00 9.48
N GLN A 63 -3.78 -1.11 8.87
CA GLN A 63 -2.43 -1.26 8.31
C GLN A 63 -2.20 -0.27 7.17
N ILE A 64 -3.18 -0.10 6.28
CA ILE A 64 -3.13 0.87 5.18
C ILE A 64 -3.08 2.30 5.72
N GLU A 65 -3.87 2.64 6.73
CA GLU A 65 -3.85 3.97 7.34
C GLU A 65 -2.50 4.27 7.99
N ARG A 66 -1.98 3.34 8.80
CA ARG A 66 -0.64 3.44 9.38
C ARG A 66 0.41 3.60 8.29
N PHE A 67 0.33 2.76 7.25
CA PHE A 67 1.18 2.86 6.07
C PHE A 67 0.94 4.14 5.28
N LEU A 68 -0.14 4.91 5.42
CA LEU A 68 -0.30 6.19 4.69
C LEU A 68 0.03 7.41 5.55
N MET A 69 0.22 7.23 6.86
CA MET A 69 0.55 8.27 7.83
C MET A 69 2.03 8.35 8.18
N ASP A 70 2.77 7.25 8.10
CA ASP A 70 4.19 7.23 8.48
C ASP A 70 5.04 8.09 7.52
N ASP A 71 5.56 9.26 7.91
CA ASP A 71 6.36 10.08 6.99
C ASP A 71 7.81 9.54 6.80
N THR A 72 8.20 8.50 7.55
CA THR A 72 9.58 7.98 7.61
C THR A 72 9.87 6.84 6.65
N ARG A 73 8.84 6.22 6.06
CA ARG A 73 8.93 5.04 5.17
C ARG A 73 9.64 5.27 3.83
N GLY A 74 10.36 6.39 3.68
CA GLY A 74 11.03 6.79 2.46
C GLY A 74 9.98 7.00 1.38
N ARG A 75 9.61 8.25 1.10
CA ARG A 75 8.83 8.54 -0.12
C ARG A 75 9.56 7.86 -1.25
N TYR A 76 8.90 6.99 -2.01
CA TYR A 76 9.44 6.45 -3.25
C TYR A 76 10.08 7.63 -3.98
N GLN A 77 11.42 7.66 -4.03
CA GLN A 77 12.12 8.78 -4.66
C GLN A 77 12.04 8.49 -6.15
N LYS A 78 11.43 9.41 -6.90
CA LYS A 78 11.66 9.49 -8.34
C LYS A 78 13.16 9.57 -8.55
N ASP A 79 13.72 8.64 -9.32
CA ASP A 79 15.07 8.83 -9.85
C ASP A 79 15.09 9.96 -10.91
N GLN A 80 16.26 10.21 -11.49
CA GLN A 80 16.47 11.30 -12.46
C GLN A 80 15.70 11.08 -13.78
N ASP A 81 15.24 9.85 -14.03
CA ASP A 81 14.48 9.43 -15.21
C ASP A 81 12.95 9.38 -14.93
N GLY A 82 12.55 9.64 -13.68
CA GLY A 82 11.16 9.60 -13.24
C GLY A 82 10.62 8.21 -12.92
N LEU A 83 11.48 7.20 -12.83
CA LEU A 83 11.16 5.83 -12.43
C LEU A 83 11.22 5.68 -10.90
N MET A 84 10.21 5.04 -10.34
CA MET A 84 10.11 4.76 -8.89
C MET A 84 10.88 3.47 -8.60
N ARG A 85 12.18 3.57 -8.29
CA ARG A 85 12.97 2.41 -7.85
C ARG A 85 12.99 2.32 -6.33
N TRP A 86 12.96 1.09 -5.80
CA TRP A 86 13.42 0.87 -4.43
C TRP A 86 14.86 1.36 -4.34
N ARG A 87 15.20 2.09 -3.27
CA ARG A 87 16.59 2.40 -2.96
C ARG A 87 17.25 1.06 -2.64
N THR A 88 17.91 0.45 -3.61
CA THR A 88 18.87 -0.61 -3.33
C THR A 88 19.89 0.05 -2.42
N PRO A 89 20.10 -0.40 -1.17
CA PRO A 89 21.22 0.11 -0.38
C PRO A 89 22.46 -0.08 -1.25
N SER A 90 23.12 1.03 -1.60
CA SER A 90 24.34 0.98 -2.39
C SER A 90 25.33 0.10 -1.62
N ALA A 91 25.99 -0.82 -2.33
CA ALA A 91 26.83 -1.89 -1.79
C ALA A 91 28.06 -1.43 -0.95
N GLY A 92 28.07 -0.20 -0.44
CA GLY A 92 29.07 0.35 0.49
C GLY A 92 28.53 0.66 1.90
N GLU A 93 27.26 0.41 2.22
CA GLU A 93 26.70 0.57 3.58
C GLU A 93 26.65 -0.74 4.38
N ALA A 94 27.30 -1.80 3.87
CA ALA A 94 27.70 -2.93 4.70
C ALA A 94 29.11 -2.63 5.22
N THR A 95 29.22 -2.18 6.46
CA THR A 95 30.50 -2.04 7.16
C THR A 95 30.25 -2.27 8.66
N PRO A 96 31.21 -2.84 9.39
CA PRO A 96 31.96 -4.07 9.19
C PRO A 96 31.43 -5.23 10.07
#